data_AF-A3Z0M2-F1
#
_entry.id   AF-A3Z0M2-F1
#
_cell.length_a   1.000
_cell.length_b   1.000
_cell.length_c   1.000
_cell.angle_alpha   90.00
_cell.angle_beta   90.00
_cell.angle_gamma   90.00
#
_symmetry.space_group_name_H-M   'P 1'
#
loop_
_entity.id
_entity.type
_entity.pdbx_description
1 polymer ?
#
loop_
_entity_poly.entity_id
_entity_poly.type
_entity_poly.pdbx_seq_one_letter_code
_entity_poly.pdbx_strand_id
1 'polypeptide(L)'
;MVVDPRLLRGALQGRLIVSVQAPQGSPMRDPSVIAAMAEASLANGAVGVRLESPEHIGAVRQRCPGALIVGLWKRVYPDSSVYITPGWEEVRAVWAAGADIVAIDATARFRPGGEDLASLIERSQRDLGAPLMADADSLENGLSAAACGCQWVGTTLFGYTESTADQRPPAWELLPLLRQQLPPETALICEGGISSADQAARALAAGADSVVVGTAITGVDLQVAAYVERMAAGRPRRNPRRRRLDLLALGGGDRTAAHLALLPLPQPLHHHRVVGGLHLGASLGVACDRLQLTLAGHLHLIEAGVGGDAKPFVGAAAGGGFRTVGHGLRCVGLGRGPSVSRREACGCASGGD
;
A
#
# COMPACT_ATOMS: atom_id res chain seq x y z
N MET A 1 -9.96 27.15 15.10
CA MET A 1 -8.81 26.21 14.99
C MET A 1 -7.67 26.93 14.29
N VAL A 2 -6.41 26.64 14.64
CA VAL A 2 -5.28 27.01 13.79
C VAL A 2 -5.21 25.97 12.68
N VAL A 3 -5.37 26.39 11.42
CA VAL A 3 -5.20 25.51 10.27
C VAL A 3 -3.70 25.33 10.04
N ASP A 4 -3.24 24.08 9.92
CA ASP A 4 -1.84 23.81 9.58
C ASP A 4 -1.56 24.37 8.15
N PRO A 5 -0.62 25.31 7.99
CA PRO A 5 -0.34 25.94 6.70
C PRO A 5 0.11 24.94 5.62
N ARG A 6 0.61 23.75 5.99
CA ARG A 6 0.97 22.67 5.06
C ARG A 6 -0.24 22.10 4.30
N LEU A 7 -1.45 22.26 4.85
CA LEU A 7 -2.70 21.71 4.29
C LEU A 7 -3.37 22.65 3.28
N LEU A 8 -2.97 23.92 3.25
CA LEU A 8 -3.53 24.94 2.38
C LEU A 8 -3.16 24.66 0.92
N ARG A 9 -4.10 24.84 -0.02
CA ARG A 9 -3.88 24.68 -1.47
C ARG A 9 -2.57 25.32 -1.97
N GLY A 10 -2.29 26.55 -1.56
CA GLY A 10 -1.07 27.27 -1.95
C GLY A 10 0.25 26.61 -1.49
N ALA A 11 0.23 25.79 -0.44
CA ALA A 11 1.39 25.01 0.01
C ALA A 11 1.64 23.75 -0.83
N LEU A 12 0.72 23.39 -1.74
CA LEU A 12 0.84 22.24 -2.64
C LEU A 12 1.25 22.64 -4.05
N GLN A 13 1.14 23.92 -4.42
CA GLN A 13 1.25 24.39 -5.80
C GLN A 13 2.56 23.93 -6.47
N GLY A 14 2.43 23.13 -7.53
CA GLY A 14 3.55 22.61 -8.31
C GLY A 14 4.37 21.51 -7.62
N ARG A 15 3.84 20.88 -6.57
CA ARG A 15 4.56 19.89 -5.76
C ARG A 15 4.15 18.44 -6.05
N LEU A 16 5.01 17.52 -5.61
CA LEU A 16 4.85 16.07 -5.73
C LEU A 16 4.56 15.47 -4.35
N ILE A 17 3.53 14.62 -4.29
CA ILE A 17 3.29 13.67 -3.21
C ILE A 17 3.61 12.27 -3.75
N VAL A 18 4.37 11.47 -3.00
CA VAL A 18 4.69 10.10 -3.43
C VAL A 18 3.76 9.11 -2.74
N SER A 19 3.05 8.30 -3.51
CA SER A 19 2.23 7.21 -2.97
C SER A 19 3.12 6.00 -2.68
N VAL A 20 3.32 5.69 -1.40
CA VAL A 20 4.22 4.63 -0.94
C VAL A 20 3.37 3.45 -0.47
N GLN A 21 3.06 2.57 -1.41
CA GLN A 21 2.18 1.42 -1.22
C GLN A 21 2.74 0.22 -1.98
N ALA A 22 2.55 -0.99 -1.45
CA ALA A 22 3.01 -2.23 -2.07
C ALA A 22 1.90 -3.30 -2.11
N PRO A 23 1.89 -4.18 -3.12
CA PRO A 23 0.89 -5.25 -3.24
C PRO A 23 0.88 -6.19 -2.04
N GLN A 24 -0.29 -6.79 -1.76
CA GLN A 24 -0.42 -7.82 -0.73
C GLN A 24 0.53 -9.00 -1.04
N GLY A 25 1.31 -9.43 -0.05
CA GLY A 25 2.29 -10.51 -0.20
C GLY A 25 3.66 -10.07 -0.76
N SER A 26 3.83 -8.82 -1.20
CA SER A 26 5.15 -8.29 -1.55
C SER A 26 6.01 -8.03 -0.31
N PRO A 27 7.31 -8.38 -0.29
CA PRO A 27 8.25 -7.92 0.74
C PRO A 27 8.33 -6.39 0.87
N MET A 28 8.01 -5.66 -0.20
CA MET A 28 7.96 -4.19 -0.20
C MET A 28 6.86 -3.63 0.72
N ARG A 29 5.92 -4.47 1.16
CA ARG A 29 4.80 -4.13 2.07
C ARG A 29 5.18 -4.19 3.55
N ASP A 30 6.41 -4.58 3.88
CA ASP A 30 6.91 -4.49 5.26
C ASP A 30 6.91 -3.02 5.74
N PRO A 31 6.38 -2.71 6.94
CA PRO A 31 6.28 -1.32 7.41
C PRO A 31 7.62 -0.58 7.49
N SER A 32 8.74 -1.27 7.74
CA SER A 32 10.06 -0.65 7.76
C SER A 32 10.57 -0.29 6.36
N VAL A 33 10.21 -1.09 5.34
CA VAL A 33 10.53 -0.84 3.93
C VAL A 33 9.69 0.31 3.38
N ILE A 34 8.38 0.33 3.69
CA ILE A 34 7.50 1.47 3.40
C ILE A 34 8.03 2.75 4.05
N ALA A 35 8.44 2.69 5.32
CA ALA A 35 9.02 3.84 6.01
C ALA A 35 10.33 4.34 5.38
N ALA A 36 11.22 3.44 4.96
CA ALA A 36 12.46 3.81 4.27
C ALA A 36 12.20 4.45 2.89
N MET A 37 11.23 3.93 2.12
CA MET A 37 10.83 4.54 0.83
C MET A 37 10.18 5.92 1.02
N ALA A 38 9.39 6.11 2.07
CA ALA A 38 8.79 7.40 2.41
C ALA A 38 9.85 8.44 2.80
N GLU A 39 10.81 8.06 3.67
CA GLU A 39 11.95 8.91 4.01
C GLU A 39 12.76 9.31 2.78
N ALA A 40 13.11 8.35 1.92
CA ALA A 40 13.84 8.62 0.68
C ALA A 40 13.07 9.58 -0.25
N SER A 41 11.75 9.43 -0.34
CA SER A 41 10.89 10.32 -1.14
C SER A 41 10.90 11.76 -0.61
N LEU A 42 10.72 11.93 0.70
CA LEU A 42 10.72 13.23 1.37
C LEU A 42 12.10 13.91 1.29
N ALA A 43 13.18 13.15 1.50
CA ALA A 43 14.56 13.64 1.41
C ALA A 43 14.95 14.13 0.00
N ASN A 44 14.28 13.63 -1.04
CA ASN A 44 14.46 14.07 -2.43
C ASN A 44 13.42 15.12 -2.89
N GLY A 45 12.69 15.75 -1.96
CA GLY A 45 11.87 16.93 -2.23
C GLY A 45 10.38 16.67 -2.49
N ALA A 46 9.88 15.45 -2.25
CA ALA A 46 8.43 15.25 -2.14
C ALA A 46 7.88 16.05 -0.94
N VAL A 47 6.75 16.74 -1.11
CA VAL A 47 6.15 17.56 -0.03
C VAL A 47 5.44 16.71 1.02
N GLY A 48 5.05 15.50 0.64
CA GLY A 48 4.34 14.54 1.49
C GLY A 48 4.31 13.15 0.86
N VAL A 49 3.71 12.21 1.58
CA VAL A 49 3.52 10.83 1.13
C VAL A 49 2.07 10.39 1.30
N ARG A 50 1.61 9.53 0.40
CA ARG A 50 0.30 8.88 0.47
C ARG A 50 0.45 7.41 0.86
N LEU A 51 -0.17 7.00 1.96
CA LEU A 51 0.06 5.71 2.62
C LEU A 51 -1.23 4.92 2.80
N GLU A 52 -1.15 3.61 2.64
CA GLU A 52 -2.24 2.67 2.93
C GLU A 52 -2.00 2.02 4.29
N SER A 53 -3.05 1.81 5.10
CA SER A 53 -3.07 1.08 6.38
C SER A 53 -2.52 1.83 7.61
N PRO A 54 -3.14 1.65 8.80
CA PRO A 54 -2.65 2.21 10.06
C PRO A 54 -1.20 1.82 10.39
N GLU A 55 -0.78 0.59 10.08
CA GLU A 55 0.58 0.11 10.37
C GLU A 55 1.66 0.84 9.56
N HIS A 56 1.42 1.14 8.28
CA HIS A 56 2.36 1.91 7.47
C HIS A 56 2.37 3.39 7.83
N ILE A 57 1.20 3.97 8.12
CA ILE A 57 1.07 5.37 8.59
C ILE A 57 1.86 5.54 9.90
N GLY A 58 1.67 4.64 10.86
CA GLY A 58 2.39 4.67 12.13
C GLY A 58 3.90 4.51 11.97
N ALA A 59 4.36 3.59 11.12
CA ALA A 59 5.78 3.39 10.84
C ALA A 59 6.44 4.62 10.19
N VAL A 60 5.76 5.25 9.23
CA VAL A 60 6.25 6.49 8.61
C VAL A 60 6.21 7.66 9.58
N ARG A 61 5.15 7.83 10.39
CA ARG A 61 5.08 8.91 11.38
C ARG A 61 6.18 8.78 12.45
N GLN A 62 6.53 7.56 12.86
CA GLN A 62 7.64 7.31 13.80
C GLN A 62 9.01 7.65 13.17
N ARG A 63 9.24 7.25 11.92
CA ARG A 63 10.52 7.49 11.22
C ARG A 63 10.69 8.94 10.77
N CYS A 64 9.60 9.57 10.33
CA CYS A 64 9.57 10.90 9.73
C CYS A 64 8.52 11.79 10.46
N PRO A 65 8.77 12.24 11.71
CA PRO A 65 7.76 12.95 12.50
C PRO A 65 7.18 14.21 11.87
N GLY A 66 7.95 14.90 11.03
CA GLY A 66 7.54 16.12 10.31
C GLY A 66 6.88 15.88 8.93
N ALA A 67 6.72 14.62 8.50
CA ALA A 67 6.10 14.31 7.21
C ALA A 67 4.68 14.88 7.10
N LEU A 68 4.28 15.24 5.88
CA LEU A 68 2.87 15.40 5.51
C LEU A 68 2.38 14.04 5.00
N ILE A 69 1.37 13.47 5.66
CA ILE A 69 0.85 12.12 5.39
C ILE A 69 -0.62 12.20 4.98
N VAL A 70 -0.89 11.80 3.73
CA VAL A 70 -2.24 11.45 3.26
C VAL A 70 -2.45 9.96 3.56
N GLY A 71 -3.22 9.66 4.59
CA GLY A 71 -3.51 8.28 4.99
C GLY A 71 -4.82 7.76 4.40
N LEU A 72 -4.88 6.46 4.11
CA LEU A 72 -6.11 5.73 3.80
C LEU A 72 -6.02 4.30 4.34
N TRP A 73 -7.12 3.57 4.38
CA TRP A 73 -7.08 2.13 4.62
C TRP A 73 -7.96 1.39 3.64
N LYS A 74 -7.36 0.44 2.89
CA LYS A 74 -8.12 -0.41 1.98
C LYS A 74 -8.75 -1.56 2.75
N ARG A 75 -10.07 -1.63 2.78
CA ARG A 75 -10.85 -2.76 3.31
C ARG A 75 -11.91 -3.16 2.29
N VAL A 76 -12.09 -4.46 2.09
CA VAL A 76 -13.11 -5.02 1.19
C VAL A 76 -14.29 -5.52 2.01
N TYR A 77 -15.49 -5.35 1.48
CA TYR A 77 -16.75 -5.73 2.13
C TYR A 77 -17.64 -6.50 1.14
N PRO A 78 -18.41 -7.52 1.55
CA PRO A 78 -19.22 -8.32 0.63
C PRO A 78 -20.37 -7.57 -0.05
N ASP A 79 -20.82 -6.48 0.55
CA ASP A 79 -22.00 -5.69 0.16
C ASP A 79 -21.66 -4.39 -0.60
N SER A 80 -20.38 -4.11 -0.88
CA SER A 80 -19.93 -2.84 -1.48
C SER A 80 -18.65 -2.99 -2.32
N SER A 81 -18.57 -2.27 -3.44
CA SER A 81 -17.33 -2.09 -4.22
C SER A 81 -16.49 -0.88 -3.79
N VAL A 82 -16.96 -0.10 -2.80
CA VAL A 82 -16.19 0.97 -2.14
C VAL A 82 -15.14 0.31 -1.25
N TYR A 83 -13.87 0.62 -1.48
CA TYR A 83 -12.76 -0.04 -0.76
C TYR A 83 -11.71 0.91 -0.17
N ILE A 84 -11.67 2.20 -0.56
CA ILE A 84 -10.72 3.17 0.01
C ILE A 84 -11.37 3.88 1.19
N THR A 85 -10.94 3.57 2.41
CA THR A 85 -11.48 4.11 3.67
C THR A 85 -13.02 4.12 3.66
N PRO A 86 -13.66 2.97 3.42
CA PRO A 86 -15.08 2.94 3.06
C PRO A 86 -16.02 3.36 4.19
N GLY A 87 -15.62 3.28 5.48
CA GLY A 87 -16.44 3.81 6.56
C GLY A 87 -15.71 4.36 7.78
N TRP A 88 -16.51 4.73 8.78
CA TRP A 88 -16.08 5.40 10.01
C TRP A 88 -14.94 4.72 10.79
N GLU A 89 -14.91 3.39 10.83
CA GLU A 89 -13.83 2.65 11.49
C GLU A 89 -12.47 2.93 10.85
N GLU A 90 -12.42 2.99 9.52
CA GLU A 90 -11.19 3.25 8.78
C GLU A 90 -10.71 4.67 8.98
N VAL A 91 -11.60 5.66 8.90
CA VAL A 91 -11.25 7.07 9.15
C VAL A 91 -10.60 7.20 10.52
N ARG A 92 -11.21 6.63 11.56
CA ARG A 92 -10.66 6.67 12.92
C ARG A 92 -9.30 6.01 13.03
N ALA A 93 -9.12 4.84 12.41
CA ALA A 93 -7.86 4.10 12.48
C ALA A 93 -6.72 4.82 11.74
N VAL A 94 -7.01 5.38 10.56
CA VAL A 94 -6.09 6.18 9.75
C VAL A 94 -5.67 7.46 10.47
N TRP A 95 -6.64 8.18 11.05
CA TRP A 95 -6.39 9.39 11.83
C TRP A 95 -5.55 9.11 13.08
N ALA A 96 -5.94 8.09 13.87
CA ALA A 96 -5.24 7.70 15.09
C ALA A 96 -3.80 7.19 14.86
N ALA A 97 -3.50 6.65 13.66
CA ALA A 97 -2.15 6.28 13.27
C ALA A 97 -1.22 7.49 12.99
N GLY A 98 -1.78 8.70 12.87
CA GLY A 98 -1.04 9.95 12.69
C GLY A 98 -0.97 10.44 11.24
N ALA A 99 -1.99 10.17 10.43
CA ALA A 99 -2.18 10.88 9.16
C ALA A 99 -2.51 12.38 9.40
N ASP A 100 -2.04 13.28 8.54
CA ASP A 100 -2.46 14.70 8.58
C ASP A 100 -3.75 14.94 7.79
N ILE A 101 -4.04 14.06 6.81
CA ILE A 101 -5.21 14.09 5.94
C ILE A 101 -5.72 12.65 5.76
N VAL A 102 -7.03 12.43 5.81
CA VAL A 102 -7.65 11.13 5.51
C VAL A 102 -8.21 11.15 4.09
N ALA A 103 -7.72 10.27 3.22
CA ALA A 103 -8.30 10.05 1.91
C ALA A 103 -9.43 9.01 1.98
N ILE A 104 -10.57 9.34 1.36
CA ILE A 104 -11.79 8.53 1.33
C ILE A 104 -12.26 8.35 -0.11
N ASP A 105 -12.76 7.16 -0.46
CA ASP A 105 -13.57 6.97 -1.66
C ASP A 105 -14.76 7.91 -1.57
N ALA A 106 -14.87 8.85 -2.51
CA ALA A 106 -15.89 9.89 -2.56
C ALA A 106 -16.87 9.69 -3.73
N THR A 107 -16.98 8.46 -4.23
CA THR A 107 -17.89 8.10 -5.31
C THR A 107 -19.33 7.95 -4.79
N ALA A 108 -20.32 8.15 -5.66
CA ALA A 108 -21.74 7.92 -5.35
C ALA A 108 -22.14 6.44 -5.21
N ARG A 109 -21.17 5.51 -5.08
CA ARG A 109 -21.41 4.07 -4.94
C ARG A 109 -21.85 3.72 -3.52
N PHE A 110 -22.65 2.67 -3.38
CA PHE A 110 -23.15 2.20 -2.09
C PHE A 110 -21.99 1.80 -1.16
N ARG A 111 -21.91 2.40 0.03
CA ARG A 111 -20.87 2.09 1.04
C ARG A 111 -21.31 0.92 1.93
N PRO A 112 -20.38 0.18 2.56
CA PRO A 112 -20.72 -0.95 3.43
C PRO A 112 -21.73 -0.55 4.52
N GLY A 113 -22.74 -1.40 4.75
CA GLY A 113 -23.81 -1.14 5.71
C GLY A 113 -24.73 0.04 5.37
N GLY A 114 -24.60 0.65 4.20
CA GLY A 114 -25.39 1.80 3.77
C GLY A 114 -24.98 3.13 4.43
N GLU A 115 -23.73 3.27 4.87
CA GLU A 115 -23.23 4.55 5.39
C GLU A 115 -23.26 5.64 4.28
N ASP A 116 -23.78 6.82 4.63
CA ASP A 116 -23.83 7.97 3.73
C ASP A 116 -22.49 8.74 3.73
N LEU A 117 -22.03 9.15 2.54
CA LEU A 117 -20.75 9.83 2.36
C LEU A 117 -20.74 11.22 3.03
N ALA A 118 -21.83 11.99 2.90
CA ALA A 118 -21.91 13.33 3.51
C ALA A 118 -21.88 13.24 5.04
N SER A 119 -22.63 12.29 5.60
CA SER A 119 -22.66 11.97 7.03
C SER A 119 -21.29 11.49 7.55
N LEU A 120 -20.57 10.68 6.78
CA LEU A 120 -19.20 10.26 7.11
C LEU A 120 -18.23 11.45 7.10
N ILE A 121 -18.31 12.33 6.10
CA ILE A 121 -17.49 13.55 6.00
C ILE A 121 -17.75 14.47 7.19
N GLU A 122 -19.02 14.82 7.46
CA GLU A 122 -19.41 15.71 8.55
C GLU A 122 -18.93 15.17 9.90
N ARG A 123 -19.16 13.87 10.15
CA ARG A 123 -18.72 13.19 11.37
C ARG A 123 -17.20 13.23 11.53
N SER A 124 -16.45 13.00 10.45
CA SER A 124 -14.98 13.01 10.48
C SER A 124 -14.42 14.39 10.85
N GLN A 125 -15.04 15.45 10.35
CA GLN A 125 -14.63 16.82 10.66
C GLN A 125 -15.06 17.22 12.08
N ARG A 126 -16.28 16.90 12.48
CA ARG A 126 -16.84 17.27 13.79
C ARG A 126 -16.22 16.49 14.94
N ASP A 127 -16.07 15.17 14.81
CA ASP A 127 -15.66 14.29 15.91
C ASP A 127 -14.12 14.17 16.01
N LEU A 128 -13.37 14.36 14.91
CA LEU A 128 -11.89 14.21 14.87
C LEU A 128 -11.13 15.49 14.49
N GLY A 129 -11.78 16.48 13.88
CA GLY A 129 -11.11 17.61 13.25
C GLY A 129 -10.34 17.26 11.97
N ALA A 130 -10.59 16.08 11.39
CA ALA A 130 -9.78 15.51 10.31
C ALA A 130 -9.97 16.27 8.98
N PRO A 131 -8.89 16.78 8.36
CA PRO A 131 -8.89 17.19 6.95
C PRO A 131 -9.10 15.99 6.05
N LEU A 132 -9.90 16.14 5.00
CA LEU A 132 -10.30 15.06 4.11
C LEU A 132 -9.89 15.31 2.66
N MET A 133 -9.42 14.24 2.02
CA MET A 133 -9.20 14.16 0.57
C MET A 133 -10.24 13.24 -0.06
N ALA A 134 -11.02 13.78 -0.99
CA ALA A 134 -11.98 13.03 -1.77
C ALA A 134 -11.30 12.33 -2.94
N ASP A 135 -11.26 10.99 -2.94
CA ASP A 135 -10.92 10.22 -4.13
C ASP A 135 -12.15 10.11 -5.03
N ALA A 136 -12.16 10.87 -6.12
CA ALA A 136 -13.26 10.93 -7.08
C ALA A 136 -12.93 10.18 -8.38
N ASP A 137 -13.99 9.75 -9.07
CA ASP A 137 -13.96 9.18 -10.43
C ASP A 137 -14.65 10.08 -11.47
N SER A 138 -15.43 11.08 -11.06
CA SER A 138 -16.17 11.98 -11.95
C SER A 138 -16.14 13.44 -11.49
N LEU A 139 -16.61 14.35 -12.35
CA LEU A 139 -16.78 15.76 -12.04
C LEU A 139 -17.80 15.95 -10.90
N GLU A 140 -18.95 15.29 -11.01
CA GLU A 140 -20.06 15.36 -10.07
C GLU A 140 -19.63 14.88 -8.68
N ASN A 141 -18.91 13.76 -8.60
CA ASN A 141 -18.41 13.21 -7.34
C ASN A 141 -17.34 14.13 -6.70
N GLY A 142 -16.45 14.71 -7.50
CA GLY A 142 -15.48 15.70 -7.03
C GLY A 142 -16.12 16.98 -6.48
N LEU A 143 -17.11 17.53 -7.18
CA LEU A 143 -17.85 18.73 -6.76
C LEU A 143 -18.74 18.45 -5.54
N SER A 144 -19.44 17.31 -5.51
CA SER A 144 -20.28 16.90 -4.38
C SER A 144 -19.46 16.75 -3.09
N ALA A 145 -18.31 16.09 -3.16
CA ALA A 145 -17.44 15.89 -2.00
C ALA A 145 -16.82 17.20 -1.50
N ALA A 146 -16.44 18.12 -2.41
CA ALA A 146 -16.02 19.48 -2.03
C ALA A 146 -17.15 20.26 -1.33
N ALA A 147 -18.38 20.18 -1.84
CA ALA A 147 -19.55 20.81 -1.21
C ALA A 147 -19.89 20.21 0.16
N CYS A 148 -19.60 18.92 0.38
CA CYS A 148 -19.70 18.26 1.69
C CYS A 148 -18.57 18.66 2.66
N GLY A 149 -17.51 19.33 2.19
CA GLY A 149 -16.43 19.87 3.01
C GLY A 149 -15.06 19.24 2.80
N CYS A 150 -14.87 18.33 1.82
CA CYS A 150 -13.53 17.82 1.49
C CYS A 150 -12.64 18.98 0.97
N GLN A 151 -11.52 19.20 1.66
CA GLN A 151 -10.60 20.31 1.35
C GLN A 151 -9.72 19.99 0.13
N TRP A 152 -9.50 18.71 -0.14
CA TRP A 152 -8.71 18.21 -1.26
C TRP A 152 -9.59 17.28 -2.11
N VAL A 153 -9.46 17.34 -3.44
CA VAL A 153 -10.15 16.46 -4.40
C VAL A 153 -9.09 15.84 -5.31
N GLY A 154 -9.04 14.51 -5.35
CA GLY A 154 -8.13 13.71 -6.17
C GLY A 154 -8.85 12.94 -7.26
N THR A 155 -8.24 12.82 -8.44
CA THR A 155 -8.77 12.03 -9.58
C THR A 155 -8.53 10.51 -9.44
N THR A 156 -8.27 10.05 -8.21
CA THR A 156 -7.69 8.73 -7.88
C THR A 156 -8.49 7.54 -8.39
N LEU A 157 -9.82 7.65 -8.46
CA LEU A 157 -10.72 6.56 -8.85
C LEU A 157 -11.17 6.62 -10.31
N PHE A 158 -10.72 7.64 -11.07
CA PHE A 158 -10.99 7.76 -12.51
C PHE A 158 -10.37 6.60 -13.29
N GLY A 159 -11.20 5.78 -13.95
CA GLY A 159 -10.78 4.56 -14.63
C GLY A 159 -10.74 3.32 -13.72
N TYR A 160 -11.17 3.43 -12.47
CA TYR A 160 -11.16 2.35 -11.47
C TYR A 160 -12.56 2.05 -10.89
N THR A 161 -13.61 2.67 -11.45
CA THR A 161 -15.01 2.44 -11.09
C THR A 161 -15.79 1.86 -12.28
N GLU A 162 -16.93 1.24 -11.97
CA GLU A 162 -17.84 0.63 -12.94
C GLU A 162 -18.36 1.66 -13.96
N SER A 163 -18.56 2.90 -13.52
CA SER A 163 -18.96 4.08 -14.31
C SER A 163 -17.85 4.65 -15.21
N THR A 164 -16.59 4.30 -14.97
CA THR A 164 -15.43 4.86 -15.68
C THR A 164 -14.52 3.80 -16.30
N ALA A 165 -14.94 2.54 -16.32
CA ALA A 165 -14.10 1.39 -16.72
C ALA A 165 -13.64 1.39 -18.20
N ASP A 166 -14.27 2.19 -19.06
CA ASP A 166 -13.86 2.43 -20.45
C ASP A 166 -12.84 3.59 -20.60
N GLN A 167 -12.72 4.43 -19.56
CA GLN A 167 -11.81 5.56 -19.50
C GLN A 167 -10.42 5.13 -19.00
N ARG A 168 -9.41 5.97 -19.21
CA ARG A 168 -8.02 5.65 -18.83
C ARG A 168 -7.38 6.82 -18.09
N PRO A 169 -6.82 6.60 -16.89
CA PRO A 169 -6.08 7.63 -16.18
C PRO A 169 -4.71 7.90 -16.86
N PRO A 170 -4.10 9.09 -16.66
CA PRO A 170 -4.60 10.21 -15.87
C PRO A 170 -5.84 10.88 -16.46
N ALA A 171 -6.64 11.53 -15.60
CA ALA A 171 -7.94 12.10 -15.95
C ALA A 171 -7.83 13.46 -16.69
N TRP A 172 -7.13 13.48 -17.83
CA TRP A 172 -6.72 14.71 -18.53
C TRP A 172 -7.84 15.70 -18.80
N GLU A 173 -8.99 15.21 -19.29
CA GLU A 173 -10.15 16.05 -19.64
C GLU A 173 -10.94 16.50 -18.42
N LEU A 174 -10.79 15.82 -17.28
CA LEU A 174 -11.49 16.11 -16.03
C LEU A 174 -10.80 17.23 -15.23
N LEU A 175 -9.46 17.30 -15.27
CA LEU A 175 -8.68 18.31 -14.54
C LEU A 175 -9.12 19.77 -14.80
N PRO A 176 -9.26 20.25 -16.06
CA PRO A 176 -9.68 21.64 -16.30
C PRO A 176 -11.12 21.90 -15.83
N LEU A 177 -12.02 20.92 -16.00
CA LEU A 177 -13.42 21.03 -15.58
C LEU A 177 -13.55 21.10 -14.06
N LEU A 178 -12.81 20.26 -13.33
CA LEU A 178 -12.71 20.33 -11.87
C LEU A 178 -12.10 21.66 -11.43
N ARG A 179 -10.98 22.11 -12.02
CA ARG A 179 -10.34 23.35 -11.58
C ARG A 179 -11.22 24.59 -11.80
N GLN A 180 -12.04 24.60 -12.86
CA GLN A 180 -12.99 25.67 -13.15
C GLN A 180 -14.15 25.74 -12.15
N GLN A 181 -14.62 24.60 -11.64
CA GLN A 181 -15.86 24.50 -10.86
C GLN A 181 -15.65 24.24 -9.36
N LEU A 182 -14.50 23.70 -8.96
CA LEU A 182 -14.14 23.55 -7.55
C LEU A 182 -13.88 24.91 -6.89
N PRO A 183 -14.25 25.09 -5.60
CA PRO A 183 -13.96 26.30 -4.85
C PRO A 183 -12.46 26.69 -4.92
N PRO A 184 -12.12 28.00 -4.95
CA PRO A 184 -10.74 28.47 -5.07
C PRO A 184 -9.79 27.95 -3.98
N GLU A 185 -10.29 27.64 -2.80
CA GLU A 185 -9.56 27.09 -1.66
C GLU A 185 -9.39 25.57 -1.70
N THR A 186 -10.24 24.85 -2.45
CA THR A 186 -10.14 23.39 -2.59
C THR A 186 -8.94 23.01 -3.45
N ALA A 187 -8.06 22.16 -2.93
CA ALA A 187 -6.90 21.67 -3.66
C ALA A 187 -7.29 20.57 -4.66
N LEU A 188 -6.89 20.73 -5.92
CA LEU A 188 -7.05 19.70 -6.95
C LEU A 188 -5.77 18.88 -7.09
N ILE A 189 -5.87 17.58 -6.89
CA ILE A 189 -4.77 16.63 -6.92
C ILE A 189 -4.94 15.73 -8.16
N CYS A 190 -3.97 15.71 -9.07
CA CYS A 190 -3.96 14.69 -10.11
C CYS A 190 -3.33 13.40 -9.58
N GLU A 191 -4.13 12.34 -9.52
CA GLU A 191 -3.70 11.00 -9.11
C GLU A 191 -4.23 9.94 -10.10
N GLY A 192 -3.50 8.84 -10.23
CA GLY A 192 -3.82 7.74 -11.13
C GLY A 192 -3.11 7.86 -12.49
N GLY A 193 -2.56 6.75 -12.99
CA GLY A 193 -1.99 6.64 -14.34
C GLY A 193 -0.70 7.43 -14.66
N ILE A 194 -0.24 8.35 -13.79
CA ILE A 194 0.94 9.18 -14.06
C ILE A 194 2.19 8.30 -14.15
N SER A 195 2.77 8.20 -15.35
CA SER A 195 3.91 7.31 -15.65
C SER A 195 5.24 8.00 -15.94
N SER A 196 5.29 9.34 -15.96
CA SER A 196 6.53 10.10 -16.17
C SER A 196 6.49 11.50 -15.54
N ALA A 197 7.67 12.12 -15.40
CA ALA A 197 7.78 13.52 -14.97
C ALA A 197 7.09 14.49 -15.95
N ASP A 198 7.13 14.22 -17.26
CA ASP A 198 6.42 15.04 -18.26
C ASP A 198 4.90 14.97 -18.07
N GLN A 199 4.36 13.81 -17.69
CA GLN A 199 2.94 13.69 -17.35
C GLN A 199 2.59 14.43 -16.06
N ALA A 200 3.46 14.41 -15.05
CA ALA A 200 3.28 15.21 -13.85
C ALA A 200 3.26 16.72 -14.18
N ALA A 201 4.20 17.21 -14.99
CA ALA A 201 4.22 18.60 -15.45
C ALA A 201 2.97 18.95 -16.29
N ARG A 202 2.51 18.05 -17.17
CA ARG A 202 1.27 18.21 -17.94
C ARG A 202 0.04 18.30 -17.03
N ALA A 203 -0.01 17.54 -15.93
CA ALA A 203 -1.15 17.59 -15.00
C ALA A 203 -1.26 18.93 -14.28
N LEU A 204 -0.11 19.51 -13.87
CA LEU A 204 -0.06 20.87 -13.33
C LEU A 204 -0.53 21.91 -14.37
N ALA A 205 -0.06 21.80 -15.61
CA ALA A 205 -0.49 22.67 -16.71
C ALA A 205 -1.99 22.52 -17.07
N ALA A 206 -2.60 21.35 -16.80
CA ALA A 206 -4.03 21.08 -16.98
C ALA A 206 -4.91 21.57 -15.81
N GLY A 207 -4.32 22.20 -14.78
CA GLY A 207 -5.04 22.82 -13.67
C GLY A 207 -4.95 22.10 -12.33
N ALA A 208 -4.22 20.98 -12.23
CA ALA A 208 -3.92 20.38 -10.93
C ALA A 208 -3.00 21.28 -10.09
N ASP A 209 -3.25 21.37 -8.80
CA ASP A 209 -2.41 22.11 -7.87
C ASP A 209 -1.16 21.29 -7.48
N SER A 210 -1.32 19.97 -7.36
CA SER A 210 -0.23 19.03 -7.14
C SER A 210 -0.51 17.66 -7.78
N VAL A 211 0.48 16.79 -7.77
CA VAL A 211 0.38 15.42 -8.30
C VAL A 211 0.68 14.37 -7.23
N VAL A 212 -0.01 13.24 -7.30
CA VAL A 212 0.35 12.03 -6.54
C VAL A 212 0.83 10.96 -7.51
N VAL A 213 2.03 10.45 -7.29
CA VAL A 213 2.64 9.40 -8.13
C VAL A 213 2.99 8.19 -7.27
N GLY A 214 2.43 7.03 -7.63
CA GLY A 214 2.69 5.73 -7.00
C GLY A 214 3.56 4.83 -7.86
N THR A 215 2.91 3.99 -8.68
CA THR A 215 3.53 2.89 -9.44
C THR A 215 4.80 3.25 -10.22
N ALA A 216 4.94 4.48 -10.72
CA ALA A 216 6.14 4.92 -11.44
C ALA A 216 7.37 5.17 -10.55
N ILE A 217 7.18 5.37 -9.23
CA ILE A 217 8.25 5.64 -8.26
C ILE A 217 8.44 4.45 -7.30
N THR A 218 7.35 3.95 -6.73
CA THR A 218 7.38 2.97 -5.61
C THR A 218 6.93 1.56 -6.01
N GLY A 219 6.31 1.39 -7.17
CA GLY A 219 5.70 0.14 -7.63
C GLY A 219 6.70 -0.88 -8.17
N VAL A 220 7.75 -1.21 -7.42
CA VAL A 220 8.85 -2.11 -7.83
C VAL A 220 8.33 -3.41 -8.46
N ASP A 221 7.38 -4.09 -7.80
CA ASP A 221 6.77 -5.33 -8.28
C ASP A 221 6.13 -5.18 -9.67
N LEU A 222 5.35 -4.11 -9.85
CA LEU A 222 4.61 -3.83 -11.09
C LEU A 222 5.55 -3.39 -12.22
N GLN A 223 6.58 -2.60 -11.91
CA GLN A 223 7.61 -2.20 -12.88
C GLN A 223 8.40 -3.41 -13.35
N VAL A 224 8.91 -4.25 -12.44
CA VAL A 224 9.66 -5.47 -12.80
C VAL A 224 8.81 -6.40 -13.65
N ALA A 225 7.54 -6.62 -13.28
CA ALA A 225 6.62 -7.43 -14.08
C ALA A 225 6.41 -6.86 -15.50
N ALA A 226 6.16 -5.55 -15.63
CA ALA A 226 5.95 -4.90 -16.92
C ALA A 226 7.19 -4.98 -17.83
N TYR A 227 8.40 -4.83 -17.27
CA TYR A 227 9.65 -5.01 -18.03
C TYR A 227 9.80 -6.45 -18.53
N VAL A 228 9.58 -7.45 -17.66
CA VAL A 228 9.66 -8.87 -18.03
C VAL A 228 8.66 -9.24 -19.13
N GLU A 229 7.40 -8.79 -19.00
CA GLU A 229 6.35 -9.01 -20.01
C GLU A 229 6.72 -8.35 -21.34
N ARG A 230 7.15 -7.09 -21.32
CA ARG A 230 7.51 -6.35 -22.54
C ARG A 230 8.70 -6.99 -23.27
N MET A 231 9.71 -7.46 -22.52
CA MET A 231 10.85 -8.20 -23.07
C MET A 231 10.44 -9.57 -23.64
N ALA A 232 9.46 -10.25 -23.05
CA ALA A 232 8.94 -11.51 -23.55
C ALA A 232 8.17 -11.32 -24.87
N ALA A 233 7.31 -10.29 -24.96
CA ALA A 233 6.57 -9.94 -26.18
C ALA A 233 7.48 -9.58 -27.37
N GLY A 234 8.67 -9.03 -27.10
CA GLY A 234 9.68 -8.72 -28.11
C GLY A 234 10.49 -9.92 -28.62
N ARG A 235 10.38 -11.11 -28.03
CA ARG A 235 11.13 -12.29 -28.51
C ARG A 235 10.51 -12.84 -29.80
N PRO A 236 11.27 -12.99 -30.90
CA PRO A 236 10.74 -13.59 -32.12
C PRO A 236 10.29 -15.03 -31.83
N ARG A 237 9.06 -15.37 -32.22
CA ARG A 237 8.54 -16.75 -32.13
C ARG A 237 9.51 -17.69 -32.85
N ARG A 238 10.21 -18.54 -32.10
CA ARG A 238 11.16 -19.52 -32.64
C ARG A 238 10.43 -20.42 -33.64
N ASN A 239 10.76 -20.27 -34.92
CA ASN A 239 10.16 -21.04 -36.00
C ASN A 239 10.42 -22.55 -35.77
N PRO A 240 9.38 -23.39 -35.60
CA PRO A 240 9.56 -24.79 -35.21
C PRO A 240 10.36 -25.60 -36.25
N ARG A 241 10.47 -25.13 -37.49
CA ARG A 241 11.25 -25.79 -38.56
C ARG A 241 12.77 -25.78 -38.33
N ARG A 242 13.32 -24.94 -37.44
CA ARG A 242 14.79 -24.91 -37.19
C ARG A 242 15.30 -26.00 -36.24
N ARG A 243 14.45 -26.73 -35.51
CA ARG A 243 14.88 -27.83 -34.61
C ARG A 243 15.49 -29.05 -35.33
N ARG A 244 15.49 -29.11 -36.67
CA ARG A 244 15.96 -30.28 -37.44
C ARG A 244 17.42 -30.23 -37.90
N LEU A 245 18.14 -29.10 -37.73
CA LEU A 245 19.57 -29.02 -38.08
C LEU A 245 20.49 -29.13 -36.86
N ASP A 246 20.11 -28.54 -35.72
CA ASP A 246 21.01 -28.47 -34.54
C ASP A 246 21.23 -29.83 -33.84
N LEU A 247 20.47 -30.88 -34.21
CA LEU A 247 20.63 -32.25 -33.69
C LEU A 247 21.52 -33.16 -34.57
N LEU A 248 22.02 -32.66 -35.71
CA LEU A 248 22.87 -33.42 -36.64
C LEU A 248 24.37 -33.05 -36.54
N ALA A 249 24.72 -32.08 -35.69
CA ALA A 249 26.09 -31.59 -35.53
C ALA A 249 26.86 -32.17 -34.32
N LEU A 250 26.24 -33.09 -33.55
CA LEU A 250 26.86 -33.77 -32.41
C LEU A 250 26.52 -35.27 -32.47
N GLY A 251 27.32 -36.05 -33.21
CA GLY A 251 27.01 -37.47 -33.45
C GLY A 251 27.99 -38.23 -34.34
N GLY A 252 29.30 -38.01 -34.17
CA GLY A 252 30.32 -38.87 -34.79
C GLY A 252 30.64 -40.07 -33.89
N GLY A 253 30.25 -41.29 -34.31
CA GLY A 253 30.50 -42.55 -33.58
C GLY A 253 29.62 -42.69 -32.32
N ASP A 254 28.75 -43.68 -32.15
CA ASP A 254 28.95 -45.09 -32.48
C ASP A 254 27.61 -45.82 -32.72
N ARG A 255 27.66 -47.08 -33.18
CA ARG A 255 26.46 -47.83 -33.58
C ARG A 255 25.90 -48.70 -32.45
N THR A 256 24.75 -48.32 -31.89
CA THR A 256 23.85 -49.29 -31.24
C THR A 256 22.39 -48.93 -31.49
N ALA A 257 21.65 -49.80 -32.16
CA ALA A 257 20.24 -49.60 -32.44
C ALA A 257 19.39 -50.03 -31.25
N ALA A 258 18.52 -49.14 -30.76
CA ALA A 258 17.42 -49.47 -29.87
C ALA A 258 16.11 -49.02 -30.52
N HIS A 259 15.27 -49.97 -30.92
CA HIS A 259 13.91 -49.67 -31.35
C HIS A 259 13.10 -49.17 -30.15
N LEU A 260 12.54 -47.96 -30.26
CA LEU A 260 11.39 -47.56 -29.46
C LEU A 260 10.23 -47.26 -30.41
N ALA A 261 9.24 -48.15 -30.41
CA ALA A 261 8.06 -48.02 -31.26
C ALA A 261 7.16 -46.88 -30.75
N LEU A 262 6.69 -46.05 -31.68
CA LEU A 262 5.67 -45.04 -31.40
C LEU A 262 4.31 -45.72 -31.23
N LEU A 263 3.83 -45.82 -29.99
CA LEU A 263 2.43 -46.14 -29.72
C LEU A 263 1.55 -44.89 -29.93
N PRO A 264 0.39 -45.01 -30.60
CA PRO A 264 -0.50 -43.88 -30.83
C PRO A 264 -1.27 -43.48 -29.56
N LEU A 265 -1.45 -42.18 -29.36
CA LEU A 265 -2.33 -41.64 -28.32
C LEU A 265 -3.81 -41.90 -28.66
N PRO A 266 -4.65 -42.34 -27.71
CA PRO A 266 -6.09 -42.49 -27.95
C PRO A 266 -6.80 -41.12 -28.03
N GLN A 267 -7.76 -41.02 -28.95
CA GLN A 267 -8.66 -39.86 -29.10
C GLN A 267 -9.71 -39.83 -27.98
N PRO A 268 -10.18 -38.65 -27.53
CA PRO A 268 -11.28 -38.55 -26.57
C PRO A 268 -12.63 -38.85 -27.25
N LEU A 269 -13.43 -39.73 -26.64
CA LEU A 269 -14.81 -40.00 -27.04
C LEU A 269 -15.78 -39.04 -26.34
N HIS A 270 -16.83 -38.63 -27.06
CA HIS A 270 -17.85 -37.70 -26.59
C HIS A 270 -18.95 -38.35 -25.74
N HIS A 271 -19.55 -37.52 -24.89
CA HIS A 271 -20.85 -37.66 -24.20
C HIS A 271 -21.06 -38.81 -23.21
N HIS A 272 -21.28 -38.44 -21.95
CA HIS A 272 -22.49 -38.88 -21.24
C HIS A 272 -23.07 -37.75 -20.37
N ARG A 273 -24.40 -37.77 -20.23
CA ARG A 273 -25.26 -36.79 -19.57
C ARG A 273 -25.67 -37.35 -18.22
N VAL A 274 -25.52 -36.60 -17.12
CA VAL A 274 -25.96 -37.02 -15.78
C VAL A 274 -27.02 -36.06 -15.25
N VAL A 275 -28.13 -36.61 -14.77
CA VAL A 275 -29.22 -35.88 -14.10
C VAL A 275 -29.64 -36.67 -12.86
N GLY A 276 -29.55 -36.03 -11.69
CA GLY A 276 -30.27 -36.40 -10.47
C GLY A 276 -29.77 -37.61 -9.66
N GLY A 277 -29.76 -37.46 -8.32
CA GLY A 277 -29.56 -38.56 -7.37
C GLY A 277 -28.86 -38.11 -6.08
N LEU A 278 -29.55 -38.22 -4.93
CA LEU A 278 -29.06 -37.74 -3.63
C LEU A 278 -28.28 -38.81 -2.83
N HIS A 279 -27.38 -38.28 -1.99
CA HIS A 279 -27.07 -38.70 -0.60
C HIS A 279 -25.97 -39.72 -0.24
N LEU A 280 -25.31 -39.33 0.87
CA LEU A 280 -24.65 -40.12 1.93
C LEU A 280 -23.22 -40.63 1.73
N GLY A 281 -22.27 -39.75 2.09
CA GLY A 281 -21.47 -39.98 3.31
C GLY A 281 -20.22 -40.85 3.24
N ALA A 282 -19.05 -40.22 3.11
CA ALA A 282 -17.80 -40.69 3.70
C ALA A 282 -16.82 -39.52 3.88
N SER A 283 -16.12 -39.49 5.02
CA SER A 283 -14.98 -38.59 5.23
C SER A 283 -13.74 -39.18 4.57
N LEU A 284 -13.07 -38.43 3.69
CA LEU A 284 -11.71 -38.71 3.27
C LEU A 284 -10.86 -37.43 3.35
N GLY A 285 -9.69 -37.56 3.99
CA GLY A 285 -8.78 -36.45 4.22
C GLY A 285 -8.05 -35.98 2.95
N VAL A 286 -7.69 -34.70 2.93
CA VAL A 286 -6.88 -34.11 1.87
C VAL A 286 -5.44 -34.62 1.97
N ALA A 287 -5.04 -35.47 1.02
CA ALA A 287 -3.65 -35.82 0.80
C ALA A 287 -3.06 -34.91 -0.29
N CYS A 288 -2.03 -34.13 0.04
CA CYS A 288 -1.26 -33.37 -0.94
C CYS A 288 -0.20 -34.26 -1.59
N ASP A 289 -0.38 -34.61 -2.87
CA ASP A 289 0.67 -35.26 -3.65
C ASP A 289 1.85 -34.31 -3.89
N ARG A 290 2.95 -34.54 -3.16
CA ARG A 290 4.26 -33.96 -3.46
C ARG A 290 4.90 -34.74 -4.60
N LEU A 291 5.15 -34.06 -5.71
CA LEU A 291 5.99 -34.56 -6.79
C LEU A 291 7.43 -34.75 -6.28
N GLN A 292 7.87 -35.99 -6.03
CA GLN A 292 9.27 -36.30 -5.73
C GLN A 292 10.08 -36.43 -7.02
N LEU A 293 10.95 -35.44 -7.27
CA LEU A 293 12.02 -35.53 -8.25
C LEU A 293 13.29 -36.02 -7.56
N THR A 294 13.62 -37.29 -7.74
CA THR A 294 14.86 -37.89 -7.22
C THR A 294 16.02 -37.62 -8.17
N LEU A 295 17.01 -36.84 -7.74
CA LEU A 295 18.33 -36.77 -8.36
C LEU A 295 19.39 -36.57 -7.25
N ALA A 296 20.49 -37.28 -7.38
CA ALA A 296 21.36 -37.61 -6.25
C ALA A 296 22.24 -36.45 -5.76
N GLY A 297 22.37 -36.33 -4.44
CA GLY A 297 23.31 -35.45 -3.75
C GLY A 297 23.26 -35.73 -2.25
N HIS A 298 24.40 -36.04 -1.63
CA HIS A 298 24.46 -36.51 -0.24
C HIS A 298 23.91 -35.49 0.77
N LEU A 299 23.07 -35.96 1.69
CA LEU A 299 22.80 -35.29 2.95
C LEU A 299 22.79 -36.29 4.10
N HIS A 300 23.55 -36.01 5.16
CA HIS A 300 23.49 -36.78 6.40
C HIS A 300 22.17 -36.50 7.12
N LEU A 301 21.40 -37.55 7.41
CA LEU A 301 20.27 -37.49 8.34
C LEU A 301 20.79 -37.66 9.78
N ILE A 302 20.52 -36.66 10.61
CA ILE A 302 20.44 -36.84 12.07
C ILE A 302 18.95 -36.87 12.39
N GLU A 303 18.44 -38.02 12.83
CA GLU A 303 17.07 -38.14 13.31
C GLU A 303 16.94 -37.53 14.71
N ALA A 304 15.94 -36.69 14.90
CA ALA A 304 15.45 -36.28 16.21
C ALA A 304 13.92 -36.42 16.22
N GLY A 305 13.44 -37.58 16.66
CA GLY A 305 12.01 -37.80 16.86
C GLY A 305 11.47 -36.94 18.00
N VAL A 306 10.32 -36.31 17.81
CA VAL A 306 9.59 -35.61 18.86
C VAL A 306 8.17 -36.15 18.88
N GLY A 307 7.81 -36.79 19.99
CA GLY A 307 6.43 -37.15 20.31
C GLY A 307 6.15 -36.84 21.77
N GLY A 308 4.87 -36.61 22.07
CA GLY A 308 4.31 -36.73 23.41
C GLY A 308 4.40 -35.49 24.30
N ASP A 309 3.23 -34.96 24.66
CA ASP A 309 3.07 -34.07 25.81
C ASP A 309 3.48 -34.73 27.13
N ALA A 310 4.24 -34.00 27.97
CA ALA A 310 4.06 -33.99 29.43
C ALA A 310 4.92 -32.89 30.10
N LYS A 311 4.28 -32.07 30.94
CA LYS A 311 4.95 -31.49 32.12
C LYS A 311 4.74 -32.44 33.29
N PRO A 312 5.72 -32.58 34.19
CA PRO A 312 5.49 -31.96 35.50
C PRO A 312 6.73 -31.26 36.10
N PHE A 313 6.46 -30.48 37.13
CA PHE A 313 7.44 -29.80 38.00
C PHE A 313 8.03 -30.78 39.03
N VAL A 314 9.34 -30.70 39.30
CA VAL A 314 10.01 -30.62 40.63
C VAL A 314 11.51 -30.49 40.35
N GLY A 315 12.24 -29.64 41.09
CA GLY A 315 13.64 -29.31 40.81
C GLY A 315 14.66 -29.79 41.85
N ALA A 316 15.93 -29.51 41.56
CA ALA A 316 17.04 -29.50 42.52
C ALA A 316 18.00 -28.35 42.15
N ALA A 317 18.71 -27.79 43.13
CA ALA A 317 19.41 -26.50 43.02
C ALA A 317 20.94 -26.61 43.01
N ALA A 318 21.63 -25.63 42.41
CA ALA A 318 22.92 -25.10 42.89
C ALA A 318 23.30 -23.79 42.17
N GLY A 319 23.65 -22.73 42.93
CA GLY A 319 24.25 -21.46 42.45
C GLY A 319 23.31 -20.54 41.65
N GLY A 320 22.91 -19.34 42.08
CA GLY A 320 23.43 -18.46 43.13
C GLY A 320 24.00 -17.18 42.50
N GLY A 321 23.39 -15.99 42.66
CA GLY A 321 22.14 -15.68 43.34
C GLY A 321 21.60 -14.30 42.95
N PHE A 322 20.30 -14.07 43.20
CA PHE A 322 19.64 -12.78 42.98
C PHE A 322 19.87 -11.80 44.14
N ARG A 323 19.83 -10.50 43.82
CA ARG A 323 19.20 -9.49 44.69
C ARG A 323 18.39 -8.49 43.88
N THR A 324 17.10 -8.77 43.77
CA THR A 324 16.06 -7.73 43.72
C THR A 324 15.40 -7.68 45.10
N VAL A 325 15.18 -6.48 45.63
CA VAL A 325 14.45 -6.27 46.90
C VAL A 325 13.27 -5.35 46.61
N GLY A 326 12.07 -5.75 47.03
CA GLY A 326 10.84 -4.98 46.85
C GLY A 326 10.23 -4.52 48.17
N HIS A 327 9.38 -3.50 48.07
CA HIS A 327 8.46 -2.94 49.07
C HIS A 327 9.05 -2.20 50.30
N GLY A 328 8.56 -0.97 50.55
CA GLY A 328 8.64 -0.37 51.89
C GLY A 328 8.68 1.16 52.04
N LEU A 329 7.59 1.87 51.70
CA LEU A 329 7.07 3.09 52.38
C LEU A 329 7.94 4.36 52.64
N ARG A 330 7.32 5.49 52.24
CA ARG A 330 7.38 6.88 52.78
C ARG A 330 8.51 7.85 52.36
N CYS A 331 8.06 9.08 52.10
CA CYS A 331 8.88 10.25 51.77
C CYS A 331 9.58 10.85 53.00
N VAL A 332 10.79 11.39 52.79
CA VAL A 332 11.37 12.48 53.57
C VAL A 332 11.94 13.49 52.57
N GLY A 333 11.65 14.78 52.74
CA GLY A 333 12.14 15.85 51.89
C GLY A 333 13.04 16.82 52.65
N LEU A 334 14.22 17.09 52.09
CA LEU A 334 15.12 18.22 52.33
C LEU A 334 15.87 18.46 51.00
N GLY A 335 16.22 19.66 50.55
CA GLY A 335 15.99 20.99 51.11
C GLY A 335 17.06 21.99 50.65
N ARG A 336 16.71 22.88 49.70
CA ARG A 336 17.28 24.23 49.44
C ARG A 336 18.80 24.42 49.12
N GLY A 337 19.08 24.71 47.84
CA GLY A 337 19.96 25.82 47.35
C GLY A 337 21.41 25.93 47.86
N PRO A 338 22.12 27.06 47.62
CA PRO A 338 21.91 28.21 46.70
C PRO A 338 23.05 28.29 45.63
N SER A 339 23.31 29.31 44.79
CA SER A 339 22.60 30.29 43.96
C SER A 339 23.66 31.25 43.36
N VAL A 340 23.40 31.94 42.22
CA VAL A 340 24.01 33.26 41.83
C VAL A 340 25.51 33.23 41.38
N SER A 341 26.06 34.07 40.49
CA SER A 341 25.64 35.32 39.77
C SER A 341 25.90 35.23 38.24
N ARG A 342 25.24 35.93 37.30
CA ARG A 342 24.71 37.32 37.14
C ARG A 342 25.71 38.39 36.63
N ARG A 343 25.50 38.83 35.38
CA ARG A 343 25.71 40.14 34.70
C ARG A 343 24.92 40.08 33.37
N GLU A 344 24.16 41.05 32.84
CA GLU A 344 23.78 42.44 33.17
C GLU A 344 24.86 43.53 32.96
N ALA A 345 24.58 44.67 32.30
CA ALA A 345 23.41 45.15 31.53
C ALA A 345 23.77 46.40 30.67
N CYS A 346 22.78 46.97 29.95
CA CYS A 346 22.76 48.29 29.24
C CYS A 346 23.62 48.46 27.95
N GLY A 347 23.20 49.27 26.96
CA GLY A 347 21.91 49.95 26.73
C GLY A 347 21.97 51.13 25.73
N CYS A 348 20.83 51.45 25.07
CA CYS A 348 20.52 52.69 24.28
C CYS A 348 21.37 52.95 23.00
N ALA A 349 20.98 53.75 21.99
CA ALA A 349 19.86 54.68 21.77
C ALA A 349 19.48 54.82 20.25
N SER A 350 18.49 55.68 19.94
CA SER A 350 18.16 56.42 18.67
C SER A 350 19.13 56.35 17.47
N GLY A 351 18.71 56.43 16.20
CA GLY A 351 17.51 57.04 15.59
C GLY A 351 17.87 58.33 14.81
N GLY A 352 17.54 58.41 13.51
CA GLY A 352 17.74 59.59 12.65
C GLY A 352 18.23 59.25 11.22
N ASP A 353 17.47 59.70 10.24
CA ASP A 353 17.70 59.85 8.78
C ASP A 353 18.58 58.84 8.01
#